data_AF-A0A3N9XMU7-F1
#
_entry.id   AF-A0A3N9XMU7-F1
#
_cell.length_a   1.000
_cell.length_b   1.000
_cell.length_c   1.000
_cell.angle_alpha   90.00
_cell.angle_beta   90.00
_cell.angle_gamma   90.00
#
_symmetry.space_group_name_H-M   'P 1'
#
loop_
_entity.id
_entity.type
_entity.pdbx_description
1 polymer ?
#
loop_
_entity_poly.entity_id
_entity_poly.type
_entity_poly.pdbx_seq_one_letter_code
_entity_poly.pdbx_strand_id
1 'polypeptide(L)'
;MHEHAYGPSETGTVVLDLGGDTGALIVYTGRDLHGREIEISRDDERRVHSAVRERRVRDGSFHSAVYPDLPSGIYTVWWDDRTPAGTISVHGGEIAEFAWPSSGFGATD
;
A
#
# COMPACT_ATOMS: atom_id res chain seq x y z
N MET A 1 27.61 -3.08 -0.98
CA MET A 1 26.81 -2.82 0.23
C MET A 1 26.64 -1.31 0.34
N HIS A 2 25.60 -0.73 -0.25
CA HIS A 2 25.34 0.71 -0.14
C HIS A 2 24.20 0.91 0.84
N GLU A 3 24.57 1.21 2.07
CA GLU A 3 23.68 1.67 3.14
C GLU A 3 23.47 3.18 2.94
N HIS A 4 22.28 3.58 2.47
CA HIS A 4 21.89 4.98 2.47
C HIS A 4 21.24 5.31 3.80
N ALA A 5 22.00 5.99 4.65
CA ALA A 5 21.51 6.65 5.85
C ALA A 5 20.56 7.80 5.45
N TYR A 6 19.25 7.63 5.69
CA TYR A 6 18.28 8.71 5.52
C TYR A 6 18.14 9.50 6.82
N GLY A 7 18.62 10.74 6.80
CA GLY A 7 18.26 11.77 7.78
C GLY A 7 16.76 12.10 7.74
N PRO A 8 16.26 12.91 8.69
CA PRO A 8 14.83 13.14 8.87
C PRO A 8 14.21 13.84 7.65
N SER A 9 13.41 13.11 6.86
CA SER A 9 12.75 13.65 5.68
C SER A 9 11.51 14.47 6.06
N GLU A 10 11.66 15.79 6.15
CA GLU A 10 10.56 16.73 6.08
C GLU A 10 9.99 16.72 4.65
N THR A 11 8.72 16.32 4.51
CA THR A 11 8.01 16.14 3.22
C THR A 11 8.62 15.04 2.34
N GLY A 12 8.33 13.79 2.68
CA GLY A 12 8.70 12.63 1.86
C GLY A 12 8.01 12.66 0.49
N THR A 13 8.67 13.22 -0.52
CA THR A 13 8.33 12.95 -1.92
C THR A 13 8.64 11.50 -2.21
N VAL A 14 7.60 10.69 -2.51
CA VAL A 14 7.81 9.37 -3.09
C VAL A 14 8.10 9.60 -4.58
N VAL A 15 9.32 9.27 -4.99
CA VAL A 15 9.66 9.15 -6.41
C VAL A 15 9.26 7.74 -6.81
N LEU A 16 8.28 7.62 -7.72
CA LEU A 16 7.89 6.34 -8.30
C LEU A 16 8.60 6.20 -9.65
N ASP A 17 9.33 5.11 -9.83
CA ASP A 17 9.86 4.71 -11.14
C ASP A 17 8.77 3.91 -11.85
N LEU A 18 7.95 4.62 -12.62
CA LEU A 18 6.85 4.04 -13.39
C LEU A 18 7.38 3.69 -14.78
N GLY A 19 7.82 2.45 -14.97
CA GLY A 19 8.39 1.96 -16.24
C GLY A 19 8.23 0.45 -16.44
N GLY A 20 7.99 0.03 -17.68
CA GLY A 20 7.83 -1.38 -18.03
C GLY A 20 6.56 -2.02 -17.43
N ASP A 21 6.70 -3.21 -16.85
CA ASP A 21 5.62 -3.95 -16.19
C ASP A 21 5.49 -3.64 -14.69
N THR A 22 6.23 -2.66 -14.16
CA THR A 22 6.20 -2.29 -12.74
C THR A 22 5.24 -1.12 -12.49
N GLY A 23 4.31 -1.30 -11.57
CA GLY A 23 3.44 -0.26 -11.04
C GLY A 23 3.65 -0.05 -9.54
N ALA A 24 2.78 0.76 -8.94
CA ALA A 24 2.74 0.97 -7.50
C ALA A 24 1.34 0.85 -6.94
N LEU A 25 1.25 0.60 -5.63
CA LEU A 25 -0.01 0.58 -4.89
C LEU A 25 0.06 1.52 -3.68
N ILE A 26 -0.97 2.34 -3.52
CA ILE A 26 -1.24 3.12 -2.31
C ILE A 26 -2.49 2.55 -1.65
N VAL A 27 -2.36 2.14 -0.39
CA VAL A 27 -3.49 1.73 0.45
C VAL A 27 -3.80 2.86 1.42
N TYR A 28 -4.90 3.58 1.21
CA TYR A 28 -5.38 4.64 2.09
C TYR A 28 -6.06 4.06 3.31
N THR A 29 -5.71 4.54 4.50
CA THR A 29 -6.22 4.05 5.78
C THR A 29 -6.66 5.19 6.69
N GLY A 30 -7.41 4.84 7.74
CA GLY A 30 -7.66 5.74 8.85
C GLY A 30 -6.47 5.84 9.81
N ARG A 31 -6.43 6.91 10.61
CA ARG A 31 -5.39 7.13 11.64
C ARG A 31 -5.25 6.00 12.66
N ASP A 32 -6.31 5.23 12.87
CA ASP A 32 -6.35 4.11 13.82
C ASP A 32 -5.38 2.99 13.42
N LEU A 33 -5.03 2.92 12.14
CA LEU A 33 -4.10 1.94 11.59
C LEU A 33 -2.67 2.49 11.50
N HIS A 34 -2.36 3.65 12.09
CA HIS A 34 -0.99 4.19 12.07
C HIS A 34 0.02 3.18 12.63
N GLY A 35 1.11 2.94 11.90
CA GLY A 35 2.15 1.98 12.27
C GLY A 35 1.78 0.52 12.03
N ARG A 36 0.52 0.21 11.70
CA ARG A 36 0.10 -1.15 11.37
C ARG A 36 0.71 -1.59 10.03
N GLU A 37 1.15 -2.83 9.96
CA GLU A 37 1.57 -3.44 8.70
C GLU A 37 0.35 -3.93 7.93
N ILE A 38 0.26 -3.52 6.68
CA ILE A 38 -0.69 -4.07 5.72
C ILE A 38 0.06 -5.07 4.85
N GLU A 39 -0.51 -6.26 4.69
CA GLU A 39 0.04 -7.31 3.83
C GLU A 39 -0.70 -7.33 2.50
N ILE A 40 0.05 -7.55 1.42
CA ILE A 40 -0.49 -7.86 0.09
C ILE A 40 0.19 -9.09 -0.48
N SER A 41 -0.52 -9.87 -1.28
CA SER A 41 0.07 -10.93 -2.11
C SER A 41 -0.53 -10.94 -3.50
N ARG A 42 0.26 -11.36 -4.48
CA ARG A 42 -0.20 -11.69 -5.82
C ARG A 42 -0.45 -13.19 -5.85
N ASP A 43 -1.69 -13.64 -6.03
CA ASP A 43 -2.03 -15.07 -5.96
C ASP A 43 -1.46 -15.73 -4.67
N ASP A 44 -0.93 -16.95 -4.77
CA ASP A 44 -0.20 -17.71 -3.74
C ASP A 44 1.29 -17.29 -3.59
N GLU A 45 1.71 -16.16 -4.15
CA GLU A 45 3.07 -15.65 -3.92
C GLU A 45 3.26 -15.18 -2.47
N ARG A 46 4.54 -15.03 -2.08
CA ARG A 46 4.90 -14.56 -0.74
C ARG A 46 4.32 -13.17 -0.48
N ARG A 47 3.64 -13.03 0.68
CA ARG A 47 3.15 -11.74 1.15
C ARG A 47 4.29 -10.75 1.36
N VAL A 48 4.05 -9.52 0.91
CA VAL A 48 4.89 -8.36 1.21
C VAL A 48 4.09 -7.41 2.09
N HIS A 49 4.79 -6.72 3.00
CA HIS A 49 4.15 -5.81 3.94
C HIS A 49 4.71 -4.41 3.83
N SER A 50 3.86 -3.43 4.14
CA SER A 50 4.28 -2.05 4.37
C SER A 50 3.54 -1.51 5.59
N ALA A 51 4.27 -0.81 6.45
CA ALA A 51 3.67 -0.08 7.55
C ALA A 51 2.88 1.14 7.05
N VAL A 52 1.72 1.39 7.66
CA VAL A 52 0.94 2.61 7.47
C VAL A 52 1.68 3.78 8.10
N ARG A 53 1.86 4.84 7.32
CA ARG A 53 2.53 6.07 7.76
C ARG A 53 1.62 7.27 7.56
N GLU A 54 1.77 8.26 8.44
CA GLU A 54 1.21 9.59 8.23
C GLU A 54 1.91 10.25 7.03
N ARG A 55 1.11 10.82 6.13
CA ARG A 55 1.57 11.62 4.99
C ARG A 55 0.90 12.98 5.06
N ARG A 56 1.71 14.03 5.02
CA ARG A 56 1.24 15.43 5.07
C ARG A 56 1.04 15.94 3.66
N VAL A 57 -0.13 16.50 3.40
CA VAL A 57 -0.49 17.24 2.19
C VAL A 57 -0.93 18.65 2.55
N ARG A 58 -1.09 19.52 1.55
CA ARG A 58 -1.41 20.93 1.78
C ARG A 58 -2.72 21.17 2.53
N ASP A 59 -3.67 20.23 2.46
CA ASP A 59 -4.99 20.32 3.08
C ASP A 59 -5.16 19.45 4.33
N GLY A 60 -4.11 18.76 4.79
CA GLY A 60 -4.19 17.90 5.98
C GLY A 60 -3.21 16.73 5.97
N SER A 61 -3.42 15.78 6.88
CA SER A 61 -2.64 14.54 6.95
C SER A 61 -3.52 13.33 6.65
N PHE A 62 -3.04 12.41 5.81
CA PHE A 62 -3.69 11.13 5.59
C PHE A 62 -2.77 9.98 6.00
N HIS A 63 -3.32 8.80 6.23
CA HIS A 63 -2.57 7.61 6.59
C HIS A 63 -2.59 6.64 5.42
N SER A 64 -1.44 6.05 5.09
CA SER A 64 -1.37 5.06 4.01
C SER A 64 -0.16 4.13 4.12
N ALA A 65 -0.33 2.91 3.62
CA ALA A 65 0.77 2.00 3.27
C ALA A 65 1.06 2.14 1.78
N VAL A 66 2.33 2.07 1.37
CA VAL A 66 2.73 2.27 -0.04
C VAL A 66 3.73 1.23 -0.47
N TYR A 67 3.46 0.67 -1.65
CA TYR A 67 4.25 -0.35 -2.32
C TYR A 67 4.71 0.24 -3.66
N PRO A 68 5.94 0.77 -3.74
CA PRO A 68 6.37 1.57 -4.89
C PRO A 68 6.86 0.74 -6.08
N ASP A 69 7.11 -0.56 -5.89
CA ASP A 69 7.68 -1.47 -6.88
C ASP A 69 6.91 -2.79 -6.85
N LEU A 70 5.87 -2.88 -7.67
CA LEU A 70 5.02 -4.07 -7.80
C LEU A 70 4.95 -4.52 -9.26
N PRO A 71 5.27 -5.78 -9.57
CA PRO A 71 4.96 -6.37 -10.87
C PRO A 71 3.48 -6.24 -11.22
N SER A 72 3.16 -6.04 -12.49
CA SER A 72 1.78 -5.99 -12.96
C SER A 72 1.01 -7.26 -12.59
N GLY A 73 -0.19 -7.11 -12.03
CA GLY A 73 -1.00 -8.23 -11.60
C GLY A 73 -2.12 -7.84 -10.65
N ILE A 74 -2.89 -8.86 -10.24
CA ILE A 74 -3.96 -8.72 -9.27
C ILE A 74 -3.39 -9.03 -7.90
N TYR A 75 -3.54 -8.10 -6.97
CA TYR A 75 -3.10 -8.22 -5.60
C TYR A 75 -4.29 -8.38 -4.66
N THR A 76 -4.20 -9.32 -3.74
CA THR A 76 -5.07 -9.39 -2.57
C THR A 76 -4.48 -8.50 -1.48
N VAL A 77 -5.29 -7.57 -0.97
CA VAL A 77 -4.97 -6.81 0.24
C VAL A 77 -5.56 -7.57 1.42
N TRP A 78 -4.75 -7.85 2.43
CA TRP A 78 -5.14 -8.69 3.56
C TRP A 78 -5.56 -7.85 4.75
N TRP A 79 -6.75 -8.14 5.30
CA TRP A 79 -7.21 -7.57 6.55
C TRP A 79 -6.43 -8.14 7.73
N ASP A 80 -6.21 -9.44 7.71
CA ASP A 80 -5.42 -10.23 8.67
C ASP A 80 -4.87 -11.45 7.94
N ASP A 81 -4.24 -12.37 8.68
CA ASP A 81 -3.60 -13.56 8.12
C ASP A 81 -4.51 -14.39 7.20
N ARG A 82 -5.83 -14.37 7.40
CA ARG A 82 -6.78 -15.23 6.69
C ARG A 82 -7.91 -14.47 5.98
N THR A 83 -8.17 -13.23 6.36
CA THR A 83 -9.27 -12.45 5.79
C THR A 83 -8.77 -11.51 4.69
N PRO A 84 -9.21 -11.67 3.43
CA PRO A 84 -8.94 -10.67 2.41
C PRO A 84 -9.79 -9.41 2.67
N ALA A 85 -9.14 -8.24 2.66
CA ALA A 85 -9.81 -6.94 2.66
C ALA A 85 -10.30 -6.53 1.26
N GLY A 86 -9.79 -7.17 0.20
CA GLY A 86 -10.20 -6.92 -1.18
C GLY A 86 -9.11 -7.25 -2.17
N THR A 87 -9.40 -7.06 -3.46
CA THR A 87 -8.45 -7.24 -4.55
C THR A 87 -8.29 -5.96 -5.35
N ILE A 88 -7.11 -5.74 -5.93
CA ILE A 88 -6.82 -4.60 -6.79
C ILE A 88 -5.85 -4.98 -7.92
N SER A 89 -6.11 -4.44 -9.11
CA SER A 89 -5.22 -4.58 -10.26
C SER A 89 -4.14 -3.51 -10.22
N VAL A 90 -2.88 -3.93 -10.28
CA VAL A 90 -1.72 -3.06 -10.47
C VAL A 90 -1.24 -3.21 -11.91
N HIS A 91 -1.09 -2.09 -12.59
CA HIS A 91 -0.62 -2.02 -13.97
C HIS A 91 0.73 -1.29 -14.05
N GLY A 92 1.58 -1.74 -14.97
CA GLY A 92 2.87 -1.16 -15.23
C GLY A 92 2.75 0.31 -15.62
N GLY A 93 3.57 1.16 -15.03
CA GLY A 93 3.53 2.59 -15.28
C GLY A 93 2.38 3.34 -14.59
N GLU A 94 1.59 2.67 -13.74
CA GLU A 94 0.42 3.26 -13.08
C GLU A 94 0.47 3.14 -11.55
N ILE A 95 -0.30 3.99 -10.89
CA ILE A 95 -0.53 3.94 -9.45
C ILE A 95 -1.93 3.40 -9.22
N ALA A 96 -2.01 2.22 -8.61
CA ALA A 96 -3.26 1.67 -8.09
C ALA A 96 -3.55 2.26 -6.71
N GLU A 97 -4.83 2.54 -6.44
CA GLU A 97 -5.28 3.15 -5.19
C GLU A 97 -6.36 2.28 -4.55
N PHE A 98 -6.14 1.83 -3.32
CA PHE A 98 -7.07 1.01 -2.56
C PHE A 98 -7.48 1.73 -1.27
N ALA A 99 -8.79 1.86 -1.03
CA ALA A 99 -9.31 2.41 0.21
C ALA A 99 -9.55 1.29 1.23
N TRP A 100 -8.92 1.39 2.40
CA TRP A 100 -9.12 0.44 3.48
C TRP A 100 -10.58 0.46 3.95
N PRO A 101 -11.24 -0.71 4.08
CA PRO A 101 -12.63 -0.75 4.49
C PRO A 101 -12.80 -0.21 5.92
N SER A 102 -13.70 0.75 6.10
CA SER A 102 -14.11 1.25 7.41
C SER A 102 -15.04 0.22 8.06
N SER A 103 -14.48 -0.88 8.58
CA SER A 103 -15.19 -1.95 9.31
C SER A 103 -16.45 -2.49 8.61
N GLY A 104 -16.30 -3.56 7.83
CA GLY A 104 -17.45 -4.26 7.28
C GLY A 104 -17.11 -5.26 6.18
N PHE A 105 -16.41 -6.35 6.51
CA PHE A 105 -16.64 -7.60 5.77
C PHE A 105 -17.59 -8.45 6.61
N GLY A 106 -18.86 -8.43 6.23
CA GLY A 106 -19.92 -9.17 6.90
C GLY A 106 -21.28 -8.93 6.26
N ALA A 107 -21.43 -9.32 4.99
CA ALA A 107 -22.69 -9.80 4.40
C ALA A 107 -22.44 -10.12 2.92
N THR A 108 -22.12 -11.38 2.63
CA THR A 108 -22.58 -11.98 1.37
C THR A 108 -23.92 -12.62 1.75
N ASP A 109 -25.02 -12.13 1.17
CA ASP A 109 -26.30 -12.85 1.08
C ASP A 109 -26.16 -13.98 0.04
#